data_AF-A0A935TY55-F1
#
_entry.id   AF-A0A935TY55-F1
#
_cell.length_a   1.000
_cell.length_b   1.000
_cell.length_c   1.000
_cell.angle_alpha   90.00
_cell.angle_beta   90.00
_cell.angle_gamma   90.00
#
_symmetry.space_group_name_H-M   'P 1'
#
loop_
_entity.id
_entity.type
_entity.pdbx_description
1 polymer ?
#
loop_
_entity_poly.entity_id
_entity_poly.type
_entity_poly.pdbx_seq_one_letter_code
_entity_poly.pdbx_strand_id
1 'polypeptide(L)'
;MAKTGLLAPLFALVAALAITTVSSEALADDKCRRVEFKTVAVKEACEKGLKAAKDQMKAFMKKAKIKNCQVCHSSLAPEYKLKPDGLKKYTDAGGK
;
A
#
# COMPACT_ATOMS: atom_id res chain seq x y z
N MET A 1 59.86 21.32 -14.91
CA MET A 1 60.42 21.27 -13.54
C MET A 1 59.99 22.53 -12.79
N ALA A 2 59.79 22.44 -11.47
CA ALA A 2 59.20 23.38 -10.48
C ALA A 2 57.82 22.85 -10.05
N LYS A 3 57.61 22.11 -8.96
CA LYS A 3 58.10 22.12 -7.56
C LYS A 3 57.76 23.41 -6.80
N THR A 4 57.23 23.20 -5.58
CA THR A 4 56.57 24.12 -4.61
C THR A 4 55.06 24.22 -4.84
N GLY A 5 54.19 24.10 -3.84
CA GLY A 5 54.41 23.97 -2.41
C GLY A 5 53.07 23.71 -1.70
N LEU A 6 53.18 22.91 -0.65
CA LEU A 6 52.24 22.67 0.44
C LEU A 6 51.55 23.95 0.94
N LEU A 7 50.21 24.00 1.00
CA LEU A 7 49.44 24.70 2.04
C LEU A 7 47.98 24.18 2.08
N ALA A 8 47.66 23.44 3.14
CA ALA A 8 46.29 23.29 3.63
C ALA A 8 45.92 24.52 4.47
N PRO A 9 44.66 24.99 4.40
CA PRO A 9 43.84 25.03 5.61
C PRO A 9 42.39 24.56 5.31
N LEU A 10 41.84 23.61 6.06
CA LEU A 10 41.07 23.82 7.29
C LEU A 10 39.87 24.79 7.12
N PHE A 11 38.69 24.26 7.44
CA PHE A 11 37.38 24.91 7.63
C PHE A 11 36.48 25.12 6.40
N ALA A 12 35.66 24.11 6.10
CA ALA A 12 34.29 24.33 5.66
C ALA A 12 33.38 23.40 6.46
N LEU A 13 32.86 23.97 7.55
CA LEU A 13 31.86 23.40 8.44
C LEU A 13 30.55 23.27 7.66
N VAL A 14 30.37 22.17 6.94
CA VAL A 14 29.08 21.84 6.34
C VAL A 14 28.18 21.36 7.47
N ALA A 15 27.42 22.31 8.02
CA ALA A 15 26.24 22.03 8.80
C ALA A 15 25.30 21.21 7.93
N ALA A 16 25.41 19.88 8.02
CA ALA A 16 24.38 18.99 7.56
C ALA A 16 23.15 19.27 8.44
N LEU A 17 22.26 20.13 7.94
CA LEU A 17 20.88 20.17 8.37
C LEU A 17 20.40 18.72 8.36
N ALA A 18 20.33 18.12 9.55
CA ALA A 18 19.50 16.96 9.78
C ALA A 18 18.08 17.44 9.55
N ILE A 19 17.67 17.42 8.27
CA ILE A 19 16.28 17.41 7.89
C ILE A 19 15.76 16.16 8.58
N THR A 20 15.14 16.34 9.74
CA THR A 20 14.19 15.38 10.26
C THR A 20 13.11 15.34 9.20
N THR A 21 13.30 14.43 8.24
CA THR A 21 12.22 13.93 7.42
C THR A 21 11.22 13.43 8.45
N VAL A 22 10.23 14.28 8.73
CA VAL A 22 8.94 13.83 9.22
C VAL A 22 8.43 13.00 8.06
N SER A 23 8.92 11.75 7.99
CA SER A 23 8.25 10.71 7.28
C SER A 23 6.91 10.66 7.98
N SER A 24 5.93 11.32 7.39
CA SER A 24 4.58 10.81 7.42
C SER A 24 4.66 9.45 6.76
N GLU A 25 5.18 8.49 7.52
CA GLU A 25 4.88 7.10 7.36
C GLU A 25 3.36 7.09 7.54
N ALA A 26 2.64 7.29 6.44
CA ALA A 26 1.46 6.48 6.23
C ALA A 26 1.98 5.06 6.45
N LEU A 27 1.89 4.59 7.70
CA LEU A 27 2.14 3.24 8.11
C LEU A 27 1.13 2.44 7.29
N ALA A 28 1.53 2.16 6.06
CA ALA A 28 0.98 1.17 5.19
C ALA A 28 1.36 -0.14 5.87
N ASP A 29 0.71 -0.40 6.99
CA ASP A 29 0.71 -1.69 7.62
C ASP A 29 0.32 -2.65 6.50
N ASP A 30 1.30 -3.43 6.04
CA ASP A 30 1.16 -4.38 4.94
C ASP A 30 0.17 -5.49 5.29
N LYS A 31 -0.40 -5.49 6.49
CA LYS A 31 -1.45 -6.41 6.93
C LYS A 31 -2.80 -5.84 6.53
N CYS A 32 -3.73 -6.68 6.09
CA CYS A 32 -5.07 -6.14 5.87
C CYS A 32 -5.71 -5.80 7.20
N ARG A 33 -6.33 -4.64 7.22
CA ARG A 33 -7.07 -4.12 8.37
C ARG A 33 -8.45 -4.74 8.53
N ARG A 34 -8.89 -5.59 7.59
CA ARG A 34 -10.14 -6.34 7.73
C ARG A 34 -9.90 -7.52 8.66
N VAL A 35 -10.69 -7.57 9.73
CA VAL A 35 -10.72 -8.68 10.70
C VAL A 35 -11.71 -9.78 10.30
N GLU A 36 -12.67 -9.45 9.43
CA GLU A 36 -13.67 -10.39 8.94
C GLU A 36 -13.53 -10.62 7.43
N PHE A 37 -13.42 -11.90 7.05
CA PHE A 37 -13.39 -12.35 5.66
C PHE A 37 -14.56 -13.29 5.43
N LYS A 38 -15.45 -12.92 4.51
CA LYS A 38 -16.61 -13.75 4.15
C LYS A 38 -16.33 -14.73 3.00
N THR A 39 -15.08 -14.77 2.52
CA THR A 39 -14.65 -15.49 1.33
C THR A 39 -13.24 -16.04 1.58
N VAL A 40 -13.01 -17.32 1.28
CA VAL A 40 -11.73 -17.98 1.56
C VAL A 40 -10.60 -17.35 0.75
N ALA A 41 -10.85 -17.04 -0.52
CA ALA A 41 -9.83 -16.47 -1.40
C ALA A 41 -9.29 -15.13 -0.85
N VAL A 42 -10.17 -14.23 -0.40
CA VAL A 42 -9.74 -12.92 0.12
C VAL A 42 -9.03 -13.05 1.47
N LYS A 43 -9.38 -14.06 2.27
CA LYS A 43 -8.66 -14.38 3.52
C LYS A 43 -7.23 -14.82 3.22
N GLU A 44 -7.05 -15.82 2.35
CA GLU A 44 -5.72 -16.35 2.00
C GLU A 44 -4.83 -15.30 1.34
N ALA A 45 -5.40 -14.46 0.46
CA ALA A 45 -4.67 -13.37 -0.15
C ALA A 45 -4.28 -12.29 0.89
N CYS A 46 -5.10 -12.12 1.91
CA CYS A 46 -4.82 -11.19 2.98
C CYS A 46 -3.72 -11.68 3.94
N GLU A 47 -3.66 -12.97 4.21
CA GLU A 47 -2.57 -13.58 5.00
C GLU A 47 -1.20 -13.34 4.34
N LYS A 48 -1.18 -13.16 3.01
CA LYS A 48 0.01 -12.77 2.22
C LYS A 48 0.25 -11.25 2.17
N GLY A 49 -0.60 -10.45 2.79
CA GLY A 49 -0.52 -9.00 2.88
C GLY A 49 -1.54 -8.25 2.03
N LEU A 50 -1.70 -6.95 2.32
CA LEU A 50 -2.64 -6.04 1.70
C LEU A 50 -2.42 -5.92 0.18
N LYS A 51 -1.15 -5.96 -0.25
CA LYS A 51 -0.81 -5.95 -1.67
C LYS A 51 -1.35 -7.18 -2.40
N ALA A 52 -1.14 -8.38 -1.85
CA ALA A 52 -1.64 -9.62 -2.44
C ALA A 52 -3.18 -9.65 -2.48
N ALA A 53 -3.85 -9.20 -1.41
CA ALA A 53 -5.30 -9.04 -1.39
C ALA A 53 -5.81 -8.08 -2.48
N LYS A 54 -5.13 -6.94 -2.68
CA LYS A 54 -5.47 -5.98 -3.74
C LYS A 54 -5.26 -6.56 -5.13
N ASP A 55 -4.14 -7.23 -5.37
CA ASP A 55 -3.81 -7.79 -6.67
C ASP A 55 -4.79 -8.91 -7.06
N GLN A 56 -5.17 -9.76 -6.10
CA GLN A 56 -6.22 -10.74 -6.31
C GLN A 56 -7.57 -10.09 -6.62
N MET A 57 -7.96 -9.05 -5.87
CA MET A 57 -9.23 -8.37 -6.11
C MET A 57 -9.24 -7.65 -7.47
N LYS A 58 -8.12 -7.05 -7.89
CA LYS A 58 -7.98 -6.47 -9.23
C LYS A 58 -8.10 -7.53 -10.33
N ALA A 59 -7.48 -8.70 -10.15
CA ALA A 59 -7.60 -9.80 -11.10
C ALA A 59 -9.06 -10.29 -11.22
N PHE A 60 -9.75 -10.43 -10.07
CA PHE A 60 -11.17 -10.73 -10.03
C PHE A 60 -12.01 -9.66 -10.75
N MET A 61 -11.80 -8.38 -10.43
CA MET A 61 -12.52 -7.28 -11.05
C MET A 61 -12.34 -7.26 -12.58
N LYS A 62 -11.12 -7.54 -13.07
CA LYS A 62 -10.84 -7.66 -14.50
C LYS A 62 -11.63 -8.81 -15.14
N LYS A 63 -11.65 -9.98 -14.51
CA LYS A 63 -12.41 -11.16 -14.99
C LYS A 63 -13.93 -10.93 -14.96
N ALA A 64 -14.41 -10.34 -13.88
CA ALA A 64 -15.83 -10.03 -13.65
C ALA A 64 -16.30 -8.73 -14.33
N LYS A 65 -15.41 -8.05 -15.07
CA LYS A 65 -15.67 -6.74 -15.73
C LYS A 65 -16.19 -5.65 -14.77
N ILE A 66 -15.81 -5.73 -13.50
CA ILE A 66 -16.14 -4.74 -12.47
C ILE A 66 -15.18 -3.56 -12.63
N LYS A 67 -15.73 -2.37 -12.89
CA LYS A 67 -14.92 -1.18 -13.23
C LYS A 67 -14.32 -0.46 -12.02
N ASN A 68 -14.92 -0.58 -10.83
CA ASN A 68 -14.45 0.15 -9.66
C ASN A 68 -14.65 -0.64 -8.35
N CYS A 69 -13.81 -0.36 -7.35
CA CYS A 69 -13.90 -1.00 -6.03
C CYS A 69 -15.16 -0.58 -5.25
N GLN A 70 -15.76 0.55 -5.60
CA GLN A 70 -16.94 1.11 -4.94
C GLN A 70 -18.22 0.32 -5.26
N VAL A 71 -18.18 -0.61 -6.22
CA VAL A 71 -19.27 -1.57 -6.43
C VAL A 71 -19.53 -2.37 -5.15
N CYS A 72 -18.46 -2.82 -4.48
CA CYS A 72 -18.54 -3.65 -3.27
C CYS A 72 -18.22 -2.87 -1.98
N HIS A 73 -17.47 -1.77 -2.06
CA HIS A 73 -17.00 -1.01 -0.91
C HIS A 73 -17.74 0.31 -0.71
N SER A 74 -18.06 0.63 0.55
CA SER A 74 -18.63 1.92 0.97
C SER A 74 -17.53 2.95 1.24
N SER A 75 -16.37 2.50 1.73
CA SER A 75 -15.15 3.30 1.80
C SER A 75 -13.95 2.47 1.35
N LEU A 76 -12.92 3.13 0.84
CA LEU A 76 -11.66 2.49 0.47
C LEU A 76 -10.66 2.60 1.62
N ALA A 77 -9.36 2.66 1.32
CA ALA A 77 -8.32 2.80 2.34
C ALA A 77 -8.66 3.91 3.35
N PRO A 78 -8.32 3.73 4.65
CA PRO A 78 -7.57 2.60 5.21
C PRO A 78 -8.43 1.38 5.57
N GLU A 79 -9.73 1.55 5.80
CA GLU A 79 -10.59 0.51 6.39
C GLU A 79 -11.22 -0.46 5.38
N TYR A 80 -11.40 -0.04 4.13
CA TYR A 80 -12.06 -0.82 3.07
C TYR A 80 -13.44 -1.36 3.49
N LYS A 81 -14.28 -0.51 4.08
CA LYS A 81 -15.62 -0.90 4.55
C LYS A 81 -16.45 -1.47 3.39
N LEU A 82 -17.10 -2.62 3.63
CA LEU A 82 -17.99 -3.24 2.65
C LEU A 82 -19.35 -2.57 2.69
N LYS A 83 -20.01 -2.48 1.53
CA LYS A 83 -21.44 -2.19 1.48
C LYS A 83 -22.23 -3.37 2.06
N PRO A 84 -23.45 -3.15 2.57
CA PRO A 84 -24.33 -4.23 3.04
C PRO A 84 -24.54 -5.33 1.99
N ASP A 85 -24.61 -4.94 0.71
CA ASP A 85 -24.78 -5.81 -0.45
C ASP A 85 -23.47 -6.19 -1.14
N GLY A 86 -22.33 -5.76 -0.61
CA GLY A 86 -21.01 -5.94 -1.24
C GLY A 86 -20.62 -7.41 -1.39
N LEU A 87 -20.94 -8.26 -0.41
CA LEU A 87 -20.73 -9.71 -0.52
C LEU A 87 -21.63 -10.31 -1.60
N LYS A 88 -22.92 -9.95 -1.62
CA LYS A 88 -23.86 -10.48 -2.62
C LYS A 88 -23.37 -10.15 -4.03
N LYS A 89 -22.99 -8.89 -4.28
CA LYS A 89 -22.41 -8.45 -5.56
C LYS A 89 -21.13 -9.20 -5.93
N TYR A 90 -20.26 -9.47 -4.95
CA TYR A 90 -19.06 -10.27 -5.17
C TYR A 90 -19.39 -11.71 -5.59
N THR A 91 -20.31 -12.37 -4.90
CA THR A 91 -20.75 -13.73 -5.20
C THR A 91 -21.51 -13.82 -6.53
N ASP A 92 -22.43 -12.89 -6.80
CA ASP A 92 -23.17 -12.78 -8.08
C ASP A 92 -22.21 -12.62 -9.27
N ALA A 93 -21.07 -11.94 -9.05
CA ALA A 93 -20.00 -11.77 -10.03
C ALA A 93 -19.03 -12.97 -10.12
N GLY A 94 -19.31 -14.07 -9.41
CA GLY A 94 -18.55 -15.33 -9.46
C GLY A 94 -17.40 -15.43 -8.47
N GLY A 95 -17.34 -14.54 -7.47
CA GLY A 95 -16.35 -14.58 -6.39
C GLY A 95 -16.63 -15.70 -5.38
N LYS A 96 -15.58 -16.24 -4.75
CA LYS A 96 -15.61 -17.34 -3.77
C LYS A 96 -14.71 -17.04 -2.57
#